data_AF-A0A6J4MB01-F1
#
_entry.id   AF-A0A6J4MB01-F1
#
_cell.length_a   1.000
_cell.length_b   1.000
_cell.length_c   1.000
_cell.angle_alpha   90.00
_cell.angle_beta   90.00
_cell.angle_gamma   90.00
#
_symmetry.space_group_name_H-M   'P 1'
#
loop_
_entity.id
_entity.type
_entity.pdbx_description
1 polymer ?
#
loop_
_entity_poly.entity_id
_entity_poly.type
_entity_poly.pdbx_seq_one_letter_code
_entity_poly.pdbx_strand_id
1 'polypeptide(L)'
;MPGAPDHPVVLPVHQVVRRRRQERAAHGPAAHRRPHVRAAVVEGVEGVADADDADGPPADLHDAPPVAPQLRHGPDAMPHASLLRDQRVLRFPGAAPSAKHDGDSRRGRATVPGGARMTDQLAATPPAGPAASSSYALVDCDVHPITRGGLSDLRPFLSTAAQHRLGIDGRHGLATSGHREAVSIPRNLLYVNPAGVLRGDAHAPDGSAPGADPRFTAEHHLDAHGIDRAVLIGGEVLGLGAMPDPDAAAAIASAYNDWMAATWLDADTRYRGTVVVGAQDPALAAQEIRRAGSDPRFVAVLLPLTNLLMGQRHHYPVYEAAAELGLPVVVHPNSGEGIFRTSPSLAGAPPTYYVEWHTGLSQVFQANLISLVCHGVFERFPALKVVITEGGLGWVPDVMWRLDKNVKGLRDEVPWVRRLPSEYVLDHVRFTSQPLPEPRRRAHLHALCDMVRADRTLLFSSDYPHWDFDSPRHALTSLPAAIRQRVRVDNAVETFGTRL
;
A
#
# COMPACT_ATOMS: atom_id res chain seq x y z
N MET A 1 -34.21 -30.92 47.83
CA MET A 1 -33.80 -31.64 46.62
C MET A 1 -34.45 -30.99 45.42
N PRO A 2 -33.72 -30.57 44.37
CA PRO A 2 -32.33 -30.07 44.30
C PRO A 2 -32.30 -28.66 43.64
N GLY A 3 -31.29 -27.80 43.69
CA GLY A 3 -29.93 -27.81 44.22
C GLY A 3 -29.25 -26.57 43.63
N ALA A 4 -28.89 -25.59 44.46
CA ALA A 4 -28.13 -24.41 44.03
C ALA A 4 -26.66 -24.80 43.82
N PRO A 5 -25.99 -24.38 42.74
CA PRO A 5 -24.55 -24.60 42.60
C PRO A 5 -23.77 -23.57 43.43
N ASP A 6 -22.85 -24.10 44.25
CA ASP A 6 -21.94 -23.39 45.14
C ASP A 6 -21.02 -22.41 44.40
N HIS A 7 -20.86 -21.21 44.98
CA HIS A 7 -19.79 -20.28 44.64
C HIS A 7 -18.43 -20.83 45.12
N PRO A 8 -17.37 -20.89 44.28
CA PRO A 8 -16.05 -21.22 44.77
C PRO A 8 -15.45 -20.04 45.57
N VAL A 9 -15.14 -20.32 46.84
CA VAL A 9 -14.40 -19.44 47.74
C VAL A 9 -12.99 -19.21 47.16
N VAL A 10 -12.69 -17.96 46.79
CA VAL A 10 -11.34 -17.53 46.38
C VAL A 10 -10.48 -17.37 47.63
N LEU A 11 -9.51 -18.26 47.82
CA LEU A 11 -8.51 -18.11 48.89
C LEU A 11 -7.39 -17.14 48.46
N PRO A 12 -6.93 -16.24 49.34
CA PRO A 12 -5.85 -15.31 49.01
C PRO A 12 -4.51 -16.00 48.73
N VAL A 13 -3.79 -15.51 47.70
CA VAL A 13 -2.55 -16.05 47.11
C VAL A 13 -1.42 -16.37 48.12
N HIS A 14 -1.41 -15.74 49.30
CA HIS A 14 -0.36 -15.93 50.30
C HIS A 14 -0.40 -17.30 51.03
N GLN A 15 -1.52 -18.03 51.01
CA GLN A 15 -1.61 -19.35 51.67
C GLN A 15 -1.23 -20.54 50.78
N VAL A 16 -1.23 -20.39 49.45
CA VAL A 16 -0.81 -21.43 48.50
C VAL A 16 0.73 -21.58 48.47
N VAL A 17 1.46 -20.50 48.74
CA VAL A 17 2.92 -20.46 48.69
C VAL A 17 3.59 -21.11 49.93
N ARG A 18 2.91 -21.14 51.09
CA ARG A 18 3.47 -21.76 52.30
C ARG A 18 3.42 -23.28 52.31
N ARG A 19 2.43 -23.90 51.64
CA ARG A 19 2.31 -25.37 51.59
C ARG A 19 3.35 -26.03 50.68
N ARG A 20 3.76 -25.37 49.59
CA ARG A 20 4.79 -25.90 48.66
C ARG A 20 6.24 -25.73 49.14
N ARG A 21 6.50 -24.93 50.17
CA ARG A 21 7.85 -24.73 50.73
C ARG A 21 8.23 -25.73 51.83
N GLN A 22 7.26 -26.41 52.45
CA GLN A 22 7.55 -27.43 53.47
C GLN A 22 7.78 -28.85 52.90
N GLU A 23 7.30 -29.15 51.69
CA GLU A 23 7.48 -30.49 51.08
C GLU A 23 8.80 -30.64 50.29
N ARG A 24 9.52 -29.55 50.00
CA ARG A 24 10.80 -29.56 49.25
C ARG A 24 12.06 -29.61 50.12
N ALA A 25 11.93 -29.71 51.44
CA ALA A 25 13.07 -29.77 52.37
C ALA A 25 13.42 -31.21 52.82
N ALA A 26 12.73 -32.23 52.31
CA ALA A 26 13.07 -33.62 52.54
C ALA A 26 13.31 -34.29 51.18
N HIS A 27 14.40 -35.06 51.07
CA HIS A 27 14.86 -35.89 49.94
C HIS A 27 15.92 -35.23 49.02
N GLY A 28 17.18 -35.56 49.31
CA GLY A 28 18.37 -35.29 48.48
C GLY A 28 18.51 -36.24 47.29
N PRO A 29 19.60 -36.14 46.50
CA PRO A 29 19.64 -36.64 45.13
C PRO A 29 20.11 -38.11 45.08
N ALA A 30 19.34 -38.96 44.42
CA ALA A 30 19.77 -40.29 44.01
C ALA A 30 19.32 -40.59 42.57
N ALA A 31 20.22 -41.23 41.84
CA ALA A 31 20.13 -41.61 40.44
C ALA A 31 19.02 -42.64 40.15
N HIS A 32 18.69 -42.71 38.85
CA HIS A 32 18.22 -43.87 38.06
C HIS A 32 16.83 -43.80 37.40
N ARG A 33 16.92 -44.05 36.07
CA ARG A 33 16.06 -44.89 35.22
C ARG A 33 14.64 -44.38 34.94
N ARG A 34 14.44 -43.92 33.70
CA ARG A 34 13.12 -43.83 33.08
C ARG A 34 12.70 -45.21 32.55
N PRO A 35 11.44 -45.64 32.73
CA PRO A 35 10.93 -46.84 32.11
C PRO A 35 10.45 -46.57 30.67
N HIS A 36 10.62 -47.59 29.83
CA HIS A 36 10.11 -47.70 28.48
C HIS A 36 8.58 -47.69 28.43
N VAL A 37 8.01 -47.04 27.40
CA VAL A 37 6.72 -47.40 26.84
C VAL A 37 6.97 -47.91 25.42
N ARG A 38 6.61 -49.18 25.20
CA ARG A 38 6.59 -49.86 23.89
C ARG A 38 5.33 -49.46 23.12
N ALA A 39 5.46 -49.22 21.82
CA ALA A 39 4.49 -49.67 20.82
C ALA A 39 5.16 -49.80 19.44
N ALA A 40 5.27 -51.06 19.02
CA ALA A 40 5.28 -51.63 17.67
C ALA A 40 6.04 -50.94 16.52
N VAL A 41 7.19 -51.58 16.26
CA VAL A 41 7.91 -51.78 15.00
C VAL A 41 7.02 -52.27 13.84
N VAL A 42 7.29 -51.77 12.63
CA VAL A 42 7.33 -52.61 11.41
C VAL A 42 8.71 -52.39 10.78
N GLU A 43 9.40 -53.51 10.54
CA GLU A 43 10.78 -53.67 10.07
C GLU A 43 10.95 -53.43 8.56
N GLY A 44 12.20 -53.20 8.15
CA GLY A 44 12.68 -53.21 6.77
C GLY A 44 13.90 -52.30 6.59
N VAL A 45 15.08 -52.62 7.18
CA VAL A 45 16.18 -53.39 6.55
C VAL A 45 16.79 -52.55 5.41
N GLU A 46 17.81 -51.73 5.66
CA GLU A 46 19.28 -51.97 5.59
C GLU A 46 19.79 -50.81 4.70
N GLY A 47 20.96 -50.21 4.82
CA GLY A 47 22.17 -50.42 5.60
C GLY A 47 23.16 -49.39 5.03
N VAL A 48 23.79 -48.63 5.91
CA VAL A 48 24.84 -47.66 5.58
C VAL A 48 26.14 -48.42 5.25
N ALA A 49 26.91 -47.95 4.27
CA ALA A 49 28.35 -48.14 4.26
C ALA A 49 29.07 -46.98 3.55
N ASP A 50 30.16 -46.59 4.18
CA ASP A 50 30.99 -45.40 4.05
C ASP A 50 31.95 -45.35 2.83
N ALA A 51 32.34 -44.09 2.54
CA ALA A 51 33.71 -43.56 2.30
C ALA A 51 34.55 -43.91 1.06
N ASP A 52 35.03 -42.81 0.44
CA ASP A 52 36.44 -42.44 0.12
C ASP A 52 36.74 -41.98 -1.33
N ASP A 53 37.28 -40.76 -1.36
CA ASP A 53 38.32 -40.15 -2.22
C ASP A 53 38.30 -40.25 -3.77
N ALA A 54 38.36 -39.07 -4.43
CA ALA A 54 39.55 -38.55 -5.13
C ALA A 54 39.25 -37.57 -6.31
N ASP A 55 39.93 -36.42 -6.26
CA ASP A 55 40.45 -35.52 -7.32
C ASP A 55 40.01 -35.61 -8.80
N GLY A 56 39.68 -34.45 -9.40
CA GLY A 56 40.01 -34.13 -10.81
C GLY A 56 38.98 -33.29 -11.61
N PRO A 57 39.39 -32.42 -12.57
CA PRO A 57 38.73 -31.13 -12.90
C PRO A 57 37.81 -31.16 -14.15
N PRO A 58 37.20 -30.02 -14.59
CA PRO A 58 35.90 -29.99 -15.27
C PRO A 58 35.99 -30.15 -16.80
N ALA A 59 34.90 -30.58 -17.42
CA ALA A 59 34.72 -30.52 -18.87
C ALA A 59 33.41 -29.80 -19.23
N ASP A 60 33.57 -28.71 -19.97
CA ASP A 60 32.53 -27.94 -20.66
C ASP A 60 31.73 -28.81 -21.63
N LEU A 61 30.40 -28.67 -21.61
CA LEU A 61 29.56 -28.91 -22.79
C LEU A 61 28.45 -27.86 -22.85
N HIS A 62 28.66 -26.90 -23.75
CA HIS A 62 27.63 -26.06 -24.34
C HIS A 62 26.68 -26.89 -25.23
N ASP A 63 25.46 -26.35 -25.37
CA ASP A 63 24.44 -26.60 -26.41
C ASP A 63 23.54 -27.84 -26.33
N ALA A 64 22.33 -27.62 -25.75
CA ALA A 64 21.10 -28.25 -26.22
C ALA A 64 19.88 -27.31 -25.98
N PRO A 65 18.99 -27.09 -26.98
CA PRO A 65 17.84 -26.19 -26.85
C PRO A 65 16.65 -26.87 -26.15
N PRO A 66 15.75 -26.11 -25.48
CA PRO A 66 14.61 -26.70 -24.78
C PRO A 66 13.48 -27.10 -25.74
N VAL A 67 13.04 -28.36 -25.61
CA VAL A 67 11.90 -28.97 -26.29
C VAL A 67 10.60 -28.56 -25.59
N ALA A 68 9.66 -27.97 -26.35
CA ALA A 68 8.30 -27.70 -25.91
C ALA A 68 7.40 -28.95 -26.03
N PRO A 69 6.50 -29.23 -25.08
CA PRO A 69 5.56 -30.34 -25.24
C PRO A 69 4.34 -29.92 -26.07
N GLN A 70 4.21 -30.51 -27.26
CA GLN A 70 3.00 -30.48 -28.08
C GLN A 70 2.00 -31.56 -27.60
N LEU A 71 0.83 -31.13 -27.12
CA LEU A 71 -0.32 -32.01 -26.91
C LEU A 71 -1.00 -32.29 -28.26
N ARG A 72 -1.11 -33.57 -28.61
CA ARG A 72 -1.76 -34.06 -29.83
C ARG A 72 -3.28 -34.12 -29.64
N HIS A 73 -4.01 -33.54 -30.59
CA HIS A 73 -5.43 -33.79 -30.83
C HIS A 73 -5.60 -35.00 -31.78
N GLY A 74 -6.59 -35.84 -31.48
CA GLY A 74 -7.16 -36.84 -32.39
C GLY A 74 -8.62 -37.13 -31.99
N PRO A 75 -9.53 -37.38 -32.95
CA PRO A 75 -10.98 -37.21 -32.79
C PRO A 75 -11.71 -38.54 -32.54
N ASP A 76 -12.95 -38.48 -32.04
CA ASP A 76 -14.08 -39.22 -32.64
C ASP A 76 -15.44 -38.90 -31.99
N ALA A 77 -16.48 -39.21 -32.78
CA ALA A 77 -17.80 -38.59 -32.79
C ALA A 77 -18.81 -39.12 -31.76
N MET A 78 -19.84 -38.29 -31.56
CA MET A 78 -21.09 -38.50 -30.83
C MET A 78 -21.95 -39.65 -31.42
N PRO A 79 -22.99 -40.11 -30.70
CA PRO A 79 -24.33 -39.59 -31.05
C PRO A 79 -25.29 -39.29 -29.88
N HIS A 80 -26.29 -38.48 -30.21
CA HIS A 80 -27.41 -37.93 -29.43
C HIS A 80 -28.36 -38.95 -28.74
N ALA A 81 -28.97 -38.57 -27.60
CA ALA A 81 -30.40 -38.16 -27.52
C ALA A 81 -30.93 -37.93 -26.07
N SER A 82 -31.66 -36.81 -25.91
CA SER A 82 -32.89 -36.62 -25.12
C SER A 82 -32.92 -36.89 -23.60
N LEU A 83 -33.12 -35.81 -22.81
CA LEU A 83 -34.37 -35.57 -22.06
C LEU A 83 -34.32 -34.21 -21.32
N LEU A 84 -35.20 -33.30 -21.73
CA LEU A 84 -35.62 -32.07 -21.02
C LEU A 84 -36.66 -32.44 -19.97
N ARG A 85 -36.51 -31.92 -18.73
CA ARG A 85 -37.56 -31.39 -17.82
C ARG A 85 -37.06 -31.32 -16.38
N ASP A 86 -36.90 -30.10 -15.85
CA ASP A 86 -37.71 -29.60 -14.72
C ASP A 86 -37.10 -28.29 -14.19
N GLN A 87 -37.73 -27.17 -14.56
CA GLN A 87 -37.59 -25.89 -13.85
C GLN A 87 -38.82 -25.73 -12.94
N ARG A 88 -38.60 -25.66 -11.62
CA ARG A 88 -39.64 -25.26 -10.66
C ARG A 88 -39.51 -23.77 -10.35
N VAL A 89 -40.46 -23.01 -10.88
CA VAL A 89 -40.79 -21.63 -10.54
C VAL A 89 -41.68 -21.66 -9.30
N LEU A 90 -41.33 -20.91 -8.25
CA LEU A 90 -42.22 -20.59 -7.14
C LEU A 90 -42.86 -19.21 -7.38
N ARG A 91 -44.18 -19.19 -7.58
CA ARG A 91 -45.06 -18.01 -7.47
C ARG A 91 -46.10 -18.30 -6.38
N PHE A 92 -46.42 -17.30 -5.57
CA PHE A 92 -47.64 -17.25 -4.74
C PHE A 92 -48.42 -15.95 -5.02
N PRO A 93 -49.74 -15.93 -4.77
CA PRO A 93 -50.72 -15.26 -5.63
C PRO A 93 -51.19 -13.90 -5.10
N GLY A 94 -51.79 -13.11 -6.01
CA GLY A 94 -52.53 -11.89 -5.69
C GLY A 94 -53.99 -12.14 -5.29
N ALA A 95 -54.54 -11.19 -4.55
CA ALA A 95 -55.97 -11.00 -4.32
C ALA A 95 -56.33 -9.53 -4.61
N ALA A 96 -57.50 -9.32 -5.23
CA ALA A 96 -58.02 -8.02 -5.69
C ALA A 96 -59.18 -7.51 -4.76
N PRO A 97 -59.97 -6.46 -5.10
CA PRO A 97 -59.97 -5.16 -4.41
C PRO A 97 -61.30 -4.78 -3.71
N SER A 98 -61.33 -3.71 -2.88
CA SER A 98 -62.58 -3.09 -2.40
C SER A 98 -62.45 -1.62 -1.96
N ALA A 99 -63.19 -0.76 -2.69
CA ALA A 99 -63.99 0.42 -2.34
C ALA A 99 -63.60 1.50 -1.29
N LYS A 100 -63.48 2.73 -1.82
CA LYS A 100 -64.07 4.06 -1.43
C LYS A 100 -64.29 4.43 0.05
N HIS A 101 -63.69 5.55 0.46
CA HIS A 101 -64.37 6.60 1.23
C HIS A 101 -63.80 8.00 0.94
N ASP A 102 -64.73 8.95 0.78
CA ASP A 102 -64.52 10.38 0.54
C ASP A 102 -64.10 11.13 1.81
N GLY A 103 -63.41 12.27 1.64
CA GLY A 103 -63.06 13.18 2.74
C GLY A 103 -62.32 14.43 2.27
N ASP A 104 -63.09 15.44 1.87
CA ASP A 104 -62.70 16.80 1.51
C ASP A 104 -61.95 17.54 2.64
N SER A 105 -60.85 18.24 2.31
CA SER A 105 -60.62 19.61 2.80
C SER A 105 -59.46 20.34 2.10
N ARG A 106 -59.85 21.21 1.17
CA ARG A 106 -59.45 22.63 1.02
C ARG A 106 -57.95 23.04 1.09
N ARG A 107 -57.52 23.52 -0.09
CA ARG A 107 -56.86 24.83 -0.39
C ARG A 107 -55.50 25.15 0.22
N GLY A 108 -54.50 25.16 -0.68
CA GLY A 108 -53.30 25.99 -0.59
C GLY A 108 -52.66 26.12 -1.97
N ARG A 109 -53.06 27.15 -2.73
CA ARG A 109 -52.63 27.45 -4.10
C ARG A 109 -51.31 28.20 -4.05
N ALA A 110 -50.23 27.64 -4.60
CA ALA A 110 -49.05 28.40 -5.00
C ALA A 110 -48.69 28.05 -6.44
N THR A 111 -48.87 29.03 -7.31
CA THR A 111 -48.60 29.03 -8.75
C THR A 111 -47.10 28.97 -9.02
N VAL A 112 -46.65 27.98 -9.80
CA VAL A 112 -45.33 27.98 -10.44
C VAL A 112 -45.50 28.52 -11.87
N PRO A 113 -44.83 29.62 -12.26
CA PRO A 113 -44.73 29.98 -13.67
C PRO A 113 -43.66 29.10 -14.33
N GLY A 114 -44.04 28.45 -15.43
CA GLY A 114 -43.14 27.67 -16.24
C GLY A 114 -42.21 28.51 -17.11
N GLY A 115 -41.12 27.86 -17.52
CA GLY A 115 -40.61 27.96 -18.88
C GLY A 115 -39.67 29.11 -19.19
N ALA A 116 -38.41 28.97 -18.80
CA ALA A 116 -37.29 29.49 -19.59
C ALA A 116 -36.29 28.35 -19.82
N ARG A 117 -36.11 27.96 -21.08
CA ARG A 117 -35.07 27.05 -21.53
C ARG A 117 -33.72 27.73 -21.26
N MET A 118 -33.03 27.31 -20.20
CA MET A 118 -31.66 27.72 -19.94
C MET A 118 -30.75 26.72 -20.63
N THR A 119 -30.24 27.14 -21.79
CA THR A 119 -29.12 26.51 -22.46
C THR A 119 -27.94 26.37 -21.50
N ASP A 120 -27.35 25.19 -21.53
CA ASP A 120 -26.21 24.74 -20.74
C ASP A 120 -24.99 25.65 -20.99
N GLN A 121 -24.85 26.71 -20.19
CA GLN A 121 -23.59 27.42 -20.04
C GLN A 121 -22.90 26.85 -18.80
N LEU A 122 -22.14 25.77 -19.03
CA LEU A 122 -21.06 25.36 -18.15
C LEU A 122 -20.16 26.59 -17.92
N ALA A 123 -20.21 27.14 -16.72
CA ALA A 123 -19.30 28.19 -16.29
C ALA A 123 -17.87 27.64 -16.40
N ALA A 124 -17.14 28.12 -17.40
CA ALA A 124 -15.76 27.79 -17.61
C ALA A 124 -14.96 28.19 -16.35
N THR A 125 -14.33 27.21 -15.72
CA THR A 125 -13.23 27.43 -14.78
C THR A 125 -12.18 28.28 -15.50
N PRO A 126 -11.63 29.35 -14.87
CA PRO A 126 -10.59 30.12 -15.52
C PRO A 126 -9.42 29.18 -15.85
N PRO A 127 -8.83 29.28 -17.05
CA PRO A 127 -7.68 28.45 -17.39
C PRO A 127 -6.58 28.73 -16.37
N ALA A 128 -5.93 27.65 -15.90
CA ALA A 128 -4.66 27.76 -15.22
C ALA A 128 -3.74 28.63 -16.11
N GLY A 129 -3.12 29.66 -15.52
CA GLY A 129 -2.14 30.47 -16.24
C GLY A 129 -1.08 29.58 -16.90
N PRO A 130 -0.44 30.04 -17.99
CA PRO A 130 0.49 29.20 -18.73
C PRO A 130 1.57 28.69 -17.78
N ALA A 131 1.57 27.38 -17.53
CA ALA A 131 2.65 26.72 -16.84
C ALA A 131 3.93 27.06 -17.61
N ALA A 132 4.95 27.59 -16.93
CA ALA A 132 6.25 27.77 -17.55
C ALA A 132 6.65 26.44 -18.19
N SER A 133 6.92 26.45 -19.49
CA SER A 133 7.38 25.27 -20.24
C SER A 133 8.54 24.64 -19.49
N SER A 134 8.30 23.53 -18.76
CA SER A 134 9.37 22.83 -18.05
C SER A 134 10.29 22.18 -19.09
N SER A 135 11.60 22.34 -18.93
CA SER A 135 12.61 21.76 -19.82
C SER A 135 12.82 20.25 -19.65
N TYR A 136 12.01 19.58 -18.82
CA TYR A 136 12.15 18.16 -18.53
C TYR A 136 11.71 17.31 -19.72
N ALA A 137 12.51 16.30 -20.05
CA ALA A 137 12.17 15.21 -20.93
C ALA A 137 11.37 14.12 -20.21
N LEU A 138 11.72 13.75 -18.96
CA LEU A 138 10.99 12.71 -18.21
C LEU A 138 11.07 12.94 -16.70
N VAL A 139 9.93 12.82 -16.03
CA VAL A 139 9.83 12.82 -14.57
C VAL A 139 9.32 11.45 -14.10
N ASP A 140 10.10 10.79 -13.27
CA ASP A 140 9.71 9.56 -12.58
C ASP A 140 9.20 9.91 -11.17
N CYS A 141 7.93 9.60 -10.91
CA CYS A 141 7.27 10.00 -9.66
C CYS A 141 7.34 8.93 -8.56
N ASP A 142 8.06 7.82 -8.79
CA ASP A 142 8.20 6.74 -7.81
C ASP A 142 9.52 5.97 -7.97
N VAL A 143 10.47 6.25 -7.08
CA VAL A 143 11.78 5.60 -7.01
C VAL A 143 12.12 5.35 -5.54
N HIS A 144 12.58 4.15 -5.20
CA HIS A 144 12.81 3.71 -3.83
C HIS A 144 14.29 3.69 -3.46
N PRO A 145 14.73 4.64 -2.62
CA PRO A 145 16.01 4.53 -1.94
C PRO A 145 15.94 3.49 -0.80
N ILE A 146 16.88 2.56 -0.84
CA ILE A 146 17.07 1.47 0.13
C ILE A 146 18.28 1.79 0.99
N THR A 147 18.23 1.46 2.28
CA THR A 147 19.39 1.60 3.18
C THR A 147 20.34 0.41 3.00
N ARG A 148 21.66 0.64 3.06
CA ARG A 148 22.66 -0.44 2.94
C ARG A 148 22.72 -1.28 4.21
N GLY A 149 22.71 -0.63 5.37
CA GLY A 149 22.82 -1.25 6.69
C GLY A 149 21.49 -1.42 7.43
N GLY A 150 20.36 -1.25 6.74
CA GLY A 150 19.05 -1.19 7.39
C GLY A 150 18.93 0.03 8.31
N LEU A 151 18.20 -0.15 9.42
CA LEU A 151 18.02 0.88 10.45
C LEU A 151 19.35 1.42 11.03
N SER A 152 20.46 0.68 10.91
CA SER A 152 21.78 1.12 11.39
C SER A 152 22.31 2.35 10.64
N ASP A 153 21.92 2.55 9.37
CA ASP A 153 22.32 3.71 8.57
C ASP A 153 21.70 5.02 9.11
N LEU A 154 20.63 4.91 9.90
CA LEU A 154 19.97 6.06 10.52
C LEU A 154 20.66 6.49 11.83
N ARG A 155 21.56 5.67 12.38
CA ARG A 155 22.22 5.93 13.67
C ARG A 155 22.88 7.31 13.74
N PRO A 156 23.62 7.81 12.73
CA PRO A 156 24.26 9.13 12.78
C PRO A 156 23.27 10.29 12.92
N PHE A 157 22.00 10.07 12.52
CA PHE A 157 20.93 11.08 12.52
C PHE A 157 20.01 10.98 13.74
N LEU A 158 20.29 10.05 14.65
CA LEU A 158 19.51 9.82 15.86
C LEU A 158 20.25 10.32 17.09
N SER A 159 19.50 10.95 18.01
CA SER A 159 20.02 11.26 19.35
C SER A 159 20.44 9.99 20.08
N THR A 160 21.39 10.09 21.03
CA THR A 160 21.81 8.93 21.84
C THR A 160 20.63 8.24 22.54
N ALA A 161 19.67 9.00 23.04
CA ALA A 161 18.46 8.45 23.66
C ALA A 161 17.60 7.66 22.66
N ALA A 162 17.45 8.16 21.43
CA ALA A 162 16.73 7.46 20.36
C ALA A 162 17.48 6.20 19.90
N GLN A 163 18.81 6.26 19.77
CA GLN A 163 19.64 5.08 19.46
C GLN A 163 19.48 3.99 20.53
N HIS A 164 19.47 4.35 21.81
CA HIS A 164 19.21 3.42 22.92
C HIS A 164 17.80 2.84 22.84
N ARG A 165 16.78 3.67 22.60
CA ARG A 165 15.36 3.22 22.51
C ARG A 165 15.16 2.25 21.35
N LEU A 166 15.79 2.50 20.21
CA LEU A 166 15.70 1.68 19.01
C LEU A 166 16.65 0.46 19.04
N GLY A 167 17.53 0.36 20.03
CA GLY A 167 18.45 -0.77 20.17
C GLY A 167 19.54 -0.83 19.10
N ILE A 168 19.95 0.31 18.55
CA ILE A 168 20.97 0.42 17.47
C ILE A 168 22.28 1.09 17.95
N ASP A 169 22.43 1.25 19.27
CA ASP A 169 23.60 1.87 19.90
C ASP A 169 24.80 0.91 20.07
N GLY A 170 24.64 -0.35 19.67
CA GLY A 170 25.64 -1.42 19.83
C GLY A 170 25.61 -2.09 21.21
N ARG A 171 24.70 -1.71 22.11
CA ARG A 171 24.44 -2.44 23.35
C ARG A 171 23.50 -3.60 23.01
N HIS A 172 23.97 -4.84 23.18
CA HIS A 172 23.18 -6.08 23.23
C HIS A 172 21.71 -5.95 22.80
N GLY A 173 21.43 -6.09 21.49
CA GLY A 173 20.07 -6.01 20.95
C GLY A 173 19.18 -7.18 21.39
N LEU A 174 17.89 -7.15 21.03
CA LEU A 174 16.93 -8.25 21.28
C LEU A 174 17.43 -9.64 20.85
N ALA A 175 18.34 -9.71 19.88
CA ALA A 175 19.01 -10.95 19.46
C ALA A 175 19.91 -11.57 20.55
N THR A 176 20.38 -10.79 21.52
CA THR A 176 21.26 -11.23 22.61
C THR A 176 20.53 -11.50 23.93
N SER A 177 19.26 -11.10 24.07
CA SER A 177 18.47 -11.24 25.30
C SER A 177 17.49 -12.42 25.35
N GLY A 178 17.63 -13.41 24.46
CA GLY A 178 17.20 -14.79 24.77
C GLY A 178 15.78 -15.21 24.39
N HIS A 179 15.37 -15.03 23.14
CA HIS A 179 14.20 -15.74 22.58
C HIS A 179 14.60 -17.01 21.84
N ARG A 180 15.39 -17.89 22.47
CA ARG A 180 15.83 -19.15 21.84
C ARG A 180 14.73 -20.22 21.71
N GLU A 181 13.54 -19.98 22.25
CA GLU A 181 12.41 -20.93 22.21
C GLU A 181 11.06 -20.30 21.82
N ALA A 182 11.04 -19.04 21.38
CA ALA A 182 9.83 -18.46 20.82
C ALA A 182 9.78 -18.76 19.31
N VAL A 183 8.69 -19.37 18.83
CA VAL A 183 8.34 -19.30 17.40
C VAL A 183 7.90 -17.86 17.12
N SER A 184 8.84 -16.95 16.93
CA SER A 184 8.54 -15.62 16.42
C SER A 184 8.28 -15.74 14.92
N ILE A 185 7.12 -15.30 14.43
CA ILE A 185 6.89 -15.19 13.00
C ILE A 185 7.77 -14.03 12.50
N PRO A 186 8.84 -14.31 11.72
CA PRO A 186 9.66 -13.25 11.17
C PRO A 186 8.81 -12.39 10.25
N ARG A 187 8.95 -11.05 10.34
CA ARG A 187 8.20 -10.13 9.47
C ARG A 187 8.48 -10.37 7.98
N ASN A 188 9.69 -10.83 7.65
CA ASN A 188 10.09 -11.22 6.30
C ASN A 188 9.55 -12.60 5.85
N LEU A 189 8.63 -13.22 6.58
CA LEU A 189 7.85 -14.38 6.11
C LEU A 189 6.38 -14.02 5.80
N LEU A 190 5.99 -12.75 5.95
CA LEU A 190 4.63 -12.28 5.71
C LEU A 190 4.57 -11.70 4.29
N TYR A 191 3.71 -12.26 3.44
CA TYR A 191 3.55 -11.88 2.02
C TYR A 191 4.88 -11.69 1.29
N VAL A 192 5.64 -12.77 1.17
CA VAL A 192 6.91 -12.75 0.43
C VAL A 192 6.66 -13.08 -1.03
N ASN A 193 7.19 -12.28 -1.95
CA ASN A 193 7.32 -12.68 -3.35
C ASN A 193 8.41 -13.78 -3.44
N PRO A 194 8.08 -15.02 -3.83
CA PRO A 194 9.07 -16.11 -3.91
C PRO A 194 10.23 -15.83 -4.88
N ALA A 195 10.03 -14.94 -5.85
CA ALA A 195 11.05 -14.54 -6.82
C ALA A 195 11.92 -13.37 -6.34
N GLY A 196 11.66 -12.83 -5.15
CA GLY A 196 12.24 -11.58 -4.66
C GLY A 196 11.38 -10.36 -5.02
N VAL A 197 11.55 -9.28 -4.25
CA VAL A 197 10.79 -8.02 -4.44
C VAL A 197 11.60 -6.95 -5.15
N LEU A 198 12.91 -7.15 -5.31
CA LEU A 198 13.80 -6.23 -6.01
C LEU A 198 14.31 -6.87 -7.30
N ARG A 199 14.58 -6.03 -8.29
CA ARG A 199 15.18 -6.41 -9.57
C ARG A 199 16.56 -7.03 -9.40
N GLY A 200 16.75 -8.20 -9.99
CA GLY A 200 18.05 -8.89 -9.98
C GLY A 200 19.15 -8.16 -10.74
N ASP A 201 18.81 -7.44 -11.82
CA ASP A 201 19.76 -6.69 -12.65
C ASP A 201 20.23 -5.36 -12.05
N ALA A 202 19.57 -4.89 -11.00
CA ALA A 202 19.80 -3.58 -10.40
C ALA A 202 20.77 -3.60 -9.20
N HIS A 203 21.53 -4.68 -8.98
CA HIS A 203 22.57 -4.73 -7.96
C HIS A 203 23.74 -3.83 -8.36
N ALA A 204 24.24 -3.04 -7.40
CA ALA A 204 25.41 -2.21 -7.65
C ALA A 204 26.68 -3.06 -7.85
N PRO A 205 27.71 -2.55 -8.56
CA PRO A 205 28.95 -3.29 -8.81
C PRO A 205 29.69 -3.71 -7.53
N ASP A 206 29.48 -3.01 -6.42
CA ASP A 206 30.04 -3.33 -5.10
C ASP A 206 29.26 -4.43 -4.34
N GLY A 207 28.19 -4.95 -4.94
CA GLY A 207 27.30 -5.95 -4.34
C GLY A 207 26.19 -5.36 -3.47
N SER A 208 26.08 -4.02 -3.36
CA SER A 208 24.98 -3.39 -2.64
C SER A 208 23.63 -3.77 -3.26
N ALA A 209 22.61 -3.89 -2.41
CA ALA A 209 21.25 -4.18 -2.83
C ALA A 209 20.74 -3.12 -3.84
N PRO A 210 19.79 -3.48 -4.73
CA PRO A 210 19.16 -2.53 -5.63
C PRO A 210 18.61 -1.31 -4.90
N GLY A 211 18.88 -0.13 -5.45
CA GLY A 211 18.43 1.13 -4.85
C GLY A 211 19.18 1.52 -3.58
N ALA A 212 20.30 0.88 -3.21
CA ALA A 212 21.09 1.26 -2.03
C ALA A 212 22.29 2.18 -2.32
N ASP A 213 22.66 2.33 -3.59
CA ASP A 213 23.70 3.27 -4.04
C ASP A 213 23.07 4.39 -4.89
N PRO A 214 23.11 5.66 -4.44
CA PRO A 214 22.55 6.79 -5.17
C PRO A 214 23.21 7.07 -6.53
N ARG A 215 24.52 6.85 -6.65
CA ARG A 215 25.27 7.12 -7.89
C ARG A 215 25.03 6.03 -8.92
N PHE A 216 25.10 4.77 -8.49
CA PHE A 216 24.76 3.66 -9.37
C PHE A 216 23.30 3.73 -9.82
N THR A 217 22.38 4.10 -8.92
CA THR A 217 20.97 4.33 -9.30
C THR A 217 20.84 5.45 -10.33
N ALA A 218 21.62 6.52 -10.21
CA ALA A 218 21.60 7.62 -11.17
C ALA A 218 22.05 7.16 -12.57
N GLU A 219 23.13 6.37 -12.65
CA GLU A 219 23.63 5.81 -13.91
C GLU A 219 22.67 4.77 -14.50
N HIS A 220 22.32 3.76 -13.70
CA HIS A 220 21.57 2.58 -14.14
C HIS A 220 20.10 2.89 -14.47
N HIS A 221 19.50 3.87 -13.77
CA HIS A 221 18.10 4.22 -13.95
C HIS A 221 17.95 5.58 -14.64
N LEU A 222 18.51 6.65 -14.07
CA LEU A 222 18.24 8.00 -14.58
C LEU A 222 18.91 8.26 -15.92
N ASP A 223 20.20 7.97 -16.07
CA ASP A 223 20.94 8.18 -17.32
C ASP A 223 20.43 7.22 -18.40
N ALA A 224 20.30 5.93 -18.07
CA ALA A 224 19.84 4.89 -19.00
C ALA A 224 18.46 5.15 -19.60
N HIS A 225 17.59 5.86 -18.87
CA HIS A 225 16.23 6.17 -19.31
C HIS A 225 15.98 7.65 -19.63
N GLY A 226 16.98 8.52 -19.48
CA GLY A 226 16.86 9.95 -19.73
C GLY A 226 15.87 10.64 -18.77
N ILE A 227 15.91 10.28 -17.49
CA ILE A 227 15.07 10.85 -16.44
C ILE A 227 15.74 12.12 -15.89
N ASP A 228 15.05 13.25 -15.96
CA ASP A 228 15.54 14.53 -15.45
C ASP A 228 15.20 14.76 -13.98
N ARG A 229 14.12 14.14 -13.49
CA ARG A 229 13.68 14.21 -12.11
C ARG A 229 13.16 12.87 -11.64
N ALA A 230 13.63 12.44 -10.48
CA ALA A 230 13.12 11.26 -9.78
C ALA A 230 12.63 11.65 -8.38
N VAL A 231 11.35 11.39 -8.12
CA VAL A 231 10.74 11.57 -6.80
C VAL A 231 11.00 10.31 -5.98
N LEU A 232 11.76 10.47 -4.91
CA LEU A 232 12.17 9.41 -4.01
C LEU A 232 11.10 9.16 -2.95
N ILE A 233 10.49 7.98 -2.99
CA ILE A 233 9.50 7.50 -2.01
C ILE A 233 10.18 6.56 -1.04
N GLY A 234 10.11 6.84 0.27
CA GLY A 234 10.97 6.20 1.26
C GLY A 234 10.82 4.68 1.38
N GLY A 235 11.65 3.90 0.68
CA GLY A 235 11.46 2.45 0.45
C GLY A 235 11.45 1.59 1.72
N GLU A 236 12.44 1.75 2.61
CA GLU A 236 12.55 0.91 3.82
C GLU A 236 11.67 1.39 5.00
N VAL A 237 11.02 2.56 4.87
CA VAL A 237 10.21 3.19 5.92
C VAL A 237 8.71 3.22 5.61
N LEU A 238 8.30 2.60 4.50
CA LEU A 238 6.88 2.46 4.12
C LEU A 238 6.02 1.87 5.25
N GLY A 239 6.56 0.88 5.97
CA GLY A 239 5.90 0.20 7.09
C GLY A 239 5.77 1.03 8.37
N LEU A 240 6.21 2.29 8.42
CA LEU A 240 6.12 3.13 9.63
C LEU A 240 4.69 3.26 10.15
N GLY A 241 3.68 3.31 9.27
CA GLY A 241 2.27 3.41 9.67
C GLY A 241 1.78 2.23 10.54
N ALA A 242 2.45 1.08 10.45
CA ALA A 242 2.14 -0.10 11.25
C ALA A 242 2.72 -0.04 12.67
N MET A 243 3.58 0.93 13.01
CA MET A 243 4.17 1.00 14.34
C MET A 243 3.14 1.42 15.40
N PRO A 244 3.13 0.79 16.60
CA PRO A 244 2.25 1.20 17.69
C PRO A 244 2.81 2.37 18.51
N ASP A 245 4.12 2.63 18.44
CA ASP A 245 4.81 3.65 19.22
C ASP A 245 4.99 4.93 18.37
N PRO A 246 4.20 6.00 18.63
CA PRO A 246 4.27 7.23 17.86
C PRO A 246 5.63 7.94 17.98
N ASP A 247 6.26 7.90 19.16
CA ASP A 247 7.55 8.59 19.39
C ASP A 247 8.68 7.90 18.61
N ALA A 248 8.68 6.56 18.60
CA ALA A 248 9.65 5.81 17.83
C ALA A 248 9.45 5.99 16.32
N ALA A 249 8.19 5.97 15.85
CA ALA A 249 7.89 6.24 14.44
C ALA A 249 8.33 7.65 14.01
N ALA A 250 8.05 8.67 14.82
CA ALA A 250 8.49 10.04 14.56
C ALA A 250 10.02 10.18 14.55
N ALA A 251 10.72 9.53 15.49
CA ALA A 251 12.18 9.56 15.54
C ALA A 251 12.82 8.89 14.31
N ILE A 252 12.28 7.74 13.87
CA ILE A 252 12.76 7.05 12.66
C ILE A 252 12.48 7.89 11.41
N ALA A 253 11.27 8.46 11.28
CA ALA A 253 10.91 9.32 10.15
C ALA A 253 11.84 10.53 10.03
N SER A 254 12.10 11.21 11.15
CA SER A 254 12.98 12.38 11.20
C SER A 254 14.42 12.04 10.81
N ALA A 255 14.97 10.95 11.36
CA ALA A 255 16.30 10.45 11.00
C ALA A 255 16.39 9.97 9.55
N TYR A 256 15.32 9.38 9.01
CA TYR A 256 15.26 8.97 7.61
C TYR A 256 15.27 10.16 6.66
N ASN A 257 14.55 11.24 6.98
CA ASN A 257 14.56 12.47 6.18
C ASN A 257 15.97 13.07 6.15
N ASP A 258 16.66 13.13 7.28
CA ASP A 258 18.04 13.63 7.35
C ASP A 258 19.01 12.71 6.58
N TRP A 259 18.85 11.39 6.68
CA TRP A 259 19.60 10.41 5.90
C TRP A 259 19.36 10.57 4.39
N MET A 260 18.11 10.73 3.96
CA MET A 260 17.74 10.91 2.56
C MET A 260 18.34 12.20 2.00
N ALA A 261 18.28 13.29 2.77
CA ALA A 261 18.89 14.56 2.37
C ALA A 261 20.41 14.41 2.17
N ALA A 262 21.12 13.85 3.17
CA ALA A 262 22.57 13.74 3.17
C ALA A 262 23.12 12.68 2.20
N THR A 263 22.35 11.62 1.93
CA THR A 263 22.82 10.47 1.14
C THR A 263 22.35 10.53 -0.30
N TRP A 264 21.10 10.91 -0.52
CA TRP A 264 20.48 10.87 -1.84
C TRP A 264 20.37 12.25 -2.48
N LEU A 265 19.78 13.21 -1.78
CA LEU A 265 19.52 14.53 -2.35
C LEU A 265 20.81 15.35 -2.54
N ASP A 266 21.88 15.04 -1.80
CA ASP A 266 23.23 15.59 -2.01
C ASP A 266 24.00 14.88 -3.14
N ALA A 267 23.62 13.64 -3.50
CA ALA A 267 24.39 12.83 -4.44
C ALA A 267 24.11 13.16 -5.92
N ASP A 268 22.88 13.54 -6.26
CA ASP A 268 22.50 13.96 -7.61
C ASP A 268 21.36 14.98 -7.58
N THR A 269 21.52 16.07 -8.34
CA THR A 269 20.55 17.18 -8.41
C THR A 269 19.21 16.82 -9.05
N ARG A 270 19.08 15.63 -9.66
CA ARG A 270 17.83 15.13 -10.25
C ARG A 270 16.92 14.49 -9.22
N TYR A 271 17.43 14.09 -8.06
CA TYR A 271 16.62 13.52 -7.00
C TYR A 271 15.78 14.57 -6.26
N ARG A 272 14.55 14.18 -5.91
CA ARG A 272 13.61 14.96 -5.09
C ARG A 272 13.02 14.07 -4.01
N GLY A 273 13.09 14.50 -2.75
CA GLY A 273 12.63 13.68 -1.63
C GLY A 273 11.15 13.87 -1.32
N THR A 274 10.55 12.88 -0.65
CA THR A 274 9.29 13.06 0.07
C THR A 274 9.52 13.10 1.57
N VAL A 275 8.94 14.06 2.28
CA VAL A 275 9.05 14.14 3.74
C VAL A 275 8.30 12.97 4.34
N VAL A 276 9.01 12.01 4.91
CA VAL A 276 8.43 10.88 5.62
C VAL A 276 7.96 11.35 7.00
N VAL A 277 6.76 10.92 7.41
CA VAL A 277 6.21 11.25 8.73
C VAL A 277 5.73 10.01 9.48
N GLY A 278 5.72 10.07 10.81
CA GLY A 278 4.99 9.12 11.65
C GLY A 278 3.52 9.50 11.75
N ALA A 279 2.63 8.77 11.06
CA ALA A 279 1.21 9.11 10.96
C ALA A 279 0.40 8.93 12.29
N GLN A 280 0.98 8.24 13.27
CA GLN A 280 0.35 7.91 14.54
C GLN A 280 0.06 9.15 15.39
N ASP A 281 0.99 10.10 15.42
CA ASP A 281 0.83 11.39 16.09
C ASP A 281 0.84 12.50 15.03
N PRO A 282 -0.33 13.08 14.70
CA PRO A 282 -0.44 14.06 13.63
C PRO A 282 0.20 15.40 14.00
N ALA A 283 0.39 15.71 15.28
CA ALA A 283 1.09 16.92 15.71
C ALA A 283 2.59 16.78 15.49
N LEU A 284 3.17 15.62 15.82
CA LEU A 284 4.59 15.33 15.50
C LEU A 284 4.81 15.26 13.98
N ALA A 285 3.90 14.63 13.23
CA ALA A 285 3.96 14.61 11.77
C ALA A 285 3.95 16.02 11.18
N ALA A 286 3.07 16.90 11.65
CA ALA A 286 2.99 18.29 11.20
C ALA A 286 4.26 19.10 11.53
N GLN A 287 4.90 18.84 12.68
CA GLN A 287 6.18 19.46 13.03
C GLN A 287 7.30 19.01 12.07
N GLU A 288 7.36 17.72 11.77
CA GLU A 288 8.36 17.16 10.87
C GLU A 288 8.20 17.66 9.42
N ILE A 289 6.95 17.80 8.94
CA ILE A 289 6.66 18.43 7.64
C ILE A 289 7.25 19.84 7.56
N ARG A 290 7.04 20.65 8.60
CA ARG A 290 7.58 22.01 8.64
C ARG A 290 9.11 22.02 8.74
N ARG A 291 9.70 21.07 9.45
CA ARG A 291 11.15 20.96 9.63
C ARG A 291 11.83 20.51 8.33
N ALA A 292 11.56 19.29 7.88
CA ALA A 292 12.21 18.71 6.70
C ALA A 292 11.73 19.36 5.40
N GLY A 293 10.45 19.71 5.29
CA GLY A 293 9.88 20.40 4.12
C GLY A 293 10.34 21.84 3.94
N SER A 294 11.15 22.38 4.86
CA SER A 294 11.86 23.66 4.65
C SER A 294 13.00 23.54 3.63
N ASP A 295 13.54 22.33 3.43
CA ASP A 295 14.47 22.05 2.34
C ASP A 295 13.67 21.91 1.02
N PRO A 296 13.94 22.77 0.01
CA PRO A 296 13.17 22.81 -1.23
C PRO A 296 13.33 21.54 -2.10
N ARG A 297 14.32 20.69 -1.81
CA ARG A 297 14.51 19.40 -2.49
C ARG A 297 13.46 18.37 -2.08
N PHE A 298 12.74 18.60 -0.98
CA PHE A 298 11.56 17.83 -0.63
C PHE A 298 10.32 18.41 -1.32
N VAL A 299 9.67 17.58 -2.12
CA VAL A 299 8.60 17.99 -3.06
C VAL A 299 7.23 17.48 -2.70
N ALA A 300 7.12 16.58 -1.72
CA ALA A 300 5.86 16.05 -1.21
C ALA A 300 6.00 15.58 0.23
N VAL A 301 4.88 15.24 0.86
CA VAL A 301 4.82 14.54 2.14
C VAL A 301 4.45 13.08 1.88
N LEU A 302 5.29 12.12 2.28
CA LEU A 302 4.90 10.72 2.32
C LEU A 302 4.16 10.45 3.62
N LEU A 303 2.85 10.21 3.51
CA LEU A 303 1.99 9.85 4.64
C LEU A 303 1.78 8.32 4.66
N PRO A 304 2.41 7.57 5.57
CA PRO A 304 2.15 6.15 5.71
C PRO A 304 0.68 5.89 6.07
N LEU A 305 0.07 4.94 5.38
CA LEU A 305 -1.30 4.55 5.68
C LEU A 305 -1.36 3.79 7.01
N THR A 306 -2.44 4.01 7.76
CA THR A 306 -2.70 3.39 9.07
C THR A 306 -4.07 2.72 9.07
N ASN A 307 -4.49 2.20 10.22
CA ASN A 307 -5.86 1.72 10.44
C ASN A 307 -6.91 2.85 10.51
N LEU A 308 -6.50 4.12 10.43
CA LEU A 308 -7.39 5.28 10.34
C LEU A 308 -7.48 5.74 8.88
N LEU A 309 -8.71 5.98 8.42
CA LEU A 309 -8.93 6.48 7.07
C LEU A 309 -8.50 7.95 6.93
N MET A 310 -7.96 8.30 5.77
CA MET A 310 -7.39 9.62 5.47
C MET A 310 -8.38 10.79 5.63
N GLY A 311 -9.68 10.58 5.39
CA GLY A 311 -10.69 11.63 5.61
C GLY A 311 -10.87 12.03 7.08
N GLN A 312 -10.45 11.19 8.02
CA GLN A 312 -10.64 11.46 9.44
C GLN A 312 -9.82 12.66 9.92
N ARG A 313 -10.39 13.43 10.86
CA ARG A 313 -9.79 14.66 11.42
C ARG A 313 -8.41 14.45 12.05
N HIS A 314 -8.09 13.20 12.41
CA HIS A 314 -6.76 12.79 12.84
C HIS A 314 -5.67 13.32 11.90
N HIS A 315 -5.88 13.25 10.58
CA HIS A 315 -4.87 13.65 9.59
C HIS A 315 -4.90 15.16 9.25
N TYR A 316 -5.81 15.96 9.82
CA TYR A 316 -5.93 17.38 9.46
C TYR A 316 -4.67 18.20 9.76
N PRO A 317 -3.95 18.00 10.88
CA PRO A 317 -2.68 18.70 11.11
C PRO A 317 -1.61 18.42 10.03
N VAL A 318 -1.60 17.20 9.46
CA VAL A 318 -0.73 16.83 8.35
C VAL A 318 -1.11 17.63 7.09
N TYR A 319 -2.39 17.68 6.76
CA TYR A 319 -2.90 18.41 5.60
C TYR A 319 -2.70 19.92 5.72
N GLU A 320 -2.84 20.47 6.93
CA GLU A 320 -2.57 21.87 7.23
C GLU A 320 -1.09 22.21 7.01
N ALA A 321 -0.16 21.42 7.58
CA ALA A 321 1.27 21.63 7.39
C ALA A 321 1.71 21.42 5.92
N ALA A 322 1.13 20.44 5.22
CA ALA A 322 1.38 20.24 3.79
C ALA A 322 0.89 21.43 2.96
N ALA A 323 -0.30 21.96 3.25
CA ALA A 323 -0.87 23.12 2.58
C ALA A 323 -0.07 24.41 2.85
N GLU A 324 0.42 24.62 4.08
CA GLU A 324 1.30 25.74 4.42
C GLU A 324 2.55 25.81 3.52
N LEU A 325 3.11 24.65 3.16
CA LEU A 325 4.32 24.54 2.35
C LEU A 325 4.05 24.34 0.84
N GLY A 326 2.78 24.20 0.44
CA GLY A 326 2.39 23.87 -0.92
C GLY A 326 2.82 22.48 -1.36
N LEU A 327 2.91 21.53 -0.43
CA LEU A 327 3.34 20.16 -0.69
C LEU A 327 2.14 19.23 -0.95
N PRO A 328 2.12 18.43 -2.03
CA PRO A 328 1.18 17.32 -2.16
C PRO A 328 1.44 16.26 -1.09
N VAL A 329 0.40 15.49 -0.76
CA VAL A 329 0.51 14.30 0.09
C VAL A 329 0.56 13.05 -0.79
N VAL A 330 1.63 12.29 -0.69
CA VAL A 330 1.83 11.00 -1.34
C VAL A 330 1.44 9.89 -0.36
N VAL A 331 0.73 8.88 -0.86
CA VAL A 331 0.47 7.63 -0.15
C VAL A 331 0.92 6.45 -1.00
N HIS A 332 1.41 5.42 -0.34
CA HIS A 332 2.07 4.27 -0.93
C HIS A 332 1.67 3.00 -0.16
N PRO A 333 1.67 1.80 -0.77
CA PRO A 333 1.58 0.55 -0.02
C PRO A 333 2.66 0.49 1.07
N ASN A 334 2.30 -0.07 2.22
CA ASN A 334 3.14 -0.09 3.41
C ASN A 334 3.65 -1.48 3.78
N SER A 335 3.36 -2.50 2.97
CA SER A 335 3.74 -3.91 3.19
C SER A 335 3.21 -4.50 4.50
N GLY A 336 2.23 -3.83 5.13
CA GLY A 336 1.64 -4.18 6.40
C GLY A 336 0.13 -4.39 6.33
N GLU A 337 -0.50 -4.18 5.18
CA GLU A 337 -1.94 -4.22 4.98
C GLU A 337 -2.52 -5.57 5.38
N GLY A 338 -3.50 -5.55 6.29
CA GLY A 338 -4.12 -6.75 6.83
C GLY A 338 -3.27 -7.52 7.85
N ILE A 339 -2.01 -7.13 8.10
CA ILE A 339 -1.11 -7.85 9.00
C ILE A 339 -1.17 -7.30 10.43
N PHE A 340 -0.87 -6.01 10.59
CA PHE A 340 -0.75 -5.39 11.91
C PHE A 340 -2.04 -4.64 12.27
N ARG A 341 -2.38 -4.60 13.55
CA ARG A 341 -3.60 -3.92 14.06
C ARG A 341 -3.68 -2.44 13.66
N THR A 342 -2.53 -1.79 13.55
CA THR A 342 -2.33 -0.38 13.22
C THR A 342 -2.16 -0.14 11.72
N SER A 343 -2.05 -1.20 10.91
CA SER A 343 -2.03 -1.12 9.45
C SER A 343 -3.44 -0.97 8.87
N PRO A 344 -3.56 -0.52 7.61
CA PRO A 344 -4.83 -0.58 6.90
C PRO A 344 -5.37 -2.01 6.85
N SER A 345 -6.68 -2.14 7.04
CA SER A 345 -7.36 -3.43 6.91
C SER A 345 -7.76 -3.68 5.46
N LEU A 346 -7.60 -4.93 5.02
CA LEU A 346 -8.15 -5.41 3.74
C LEU A 346 -9.60 -5.90 3.93
N ALA A 347 -10.39 -5.86 2.87
CA ALA A 347 -11.80 -6.17 2.94
C ALA A 347 -12.02 -7.68 3.18
N GLY A 348 -12.96 -8.03 4.07
CA GLY A 348 -13.33 -9.41 4.37
C GLY A 348 -12.42 -10.06 5.43
N ALA A 349 -11.13 -10.22 5.14
CA ALA A 349 -10.14 -10.82 6.04
C ALA A 349 -8.69 -10.48 5.60
N PRO A 350 -7.68 -10.71 6.46
CA PRO A 350 -6.28 -10.73 6.02
C PRO A 350 -6.07 -11.79 4.92
N PRO A 351 -5.41 -11.44 3.79
CA PRO A 351 -5.10 -12.40 2.74
C PRO A 351 -4.15 -13.49 3.25
N THR A 352 -4.13 -14.63 2.57
CA THR A 352 -3.24 -15.75 2.93
C THR A 352 -1.95 -15.73 2.12
N TYR A 353 -2.03 -15.41 0.83
CA TYR A 353 -0.91 -15.50 -0.10
C TYR A 353 -0.46 -14.12 -0.60
N TYR A 354 0.82 -13.99 -0.95
CA TYR A 354 1.36 -12.75 -1.54
C TYR A 354 0.56 -12.28 -2.77
N VAL A 355 0.23 -13.20 -3.68
CA VAL A 355 -0.56 -12.86 -4.88
C VAL A 355 -1.94 -12.30 -4.54
N GLU A 356 -2.56 -12.78 -3.46
CA GLU A 356 -3.86 -12.28 -2.98
C GLU A 356 -3.71 -10.89 -2.37
N TRP A 357 -2.70 -10.71 -1.50
CA TRP A 357 -2.36 -9.43 -0.88
C TRP A 357 -2.04 -8.35 -1.93
N HIS A 358 -1.10 -8.64 -2.84
CA HIS A 358 -0.64 -7.71 -3.86
C HIS A 358 -1.78 -7.30 -4.81
N THR A 359 -2.60 -8.25 -5.25
CA THR A 359 -3.81 -7.95 -6.06
C THR A 359 -4.82 -7.09 -5.28
N GLY A 360 -4.90 -7.29 -3.96
CA GLY A 360 -5.86 -6.65 -3.08
C GLY A 360 -5.49 -5.23 -2.62
N LEU A 361 -4.25 -4.77 -2.83
CA LEU A 361 -3.75 -3.48 -2.32
C LEU A 361 -4.66 -2.29 -2.70
N SER A 362 -5.22 -2.31 -3.92
CA SER A 362 -6.15 -1.28 -4.40
C SER A 362 -7.36 -1.04 -3.48
N GLN A 363 -7.78 -2.03 -2.68
CA GLN A 363 -8.90 -1.90 -1.73
C GLN A 363 -8.64 -0.83 -0.67
N VAL A 364 -7.39 -0.72 -0.21
CA VAL A 364 -7.01 0.27 0.80
C VAL A 364 -7.08 1.69 0.23
N PHE A 365 -6.65 1.87 -1.02
CA PHE A 365 -6.73 3.17 -1.70
C PHE A 365 -8.17 3.56 -2.02
N GLN A 366 -9.01 2.60 -2.43
CA GLN A 366 -10.45 2.82 -2.62
C GLN A 366 -11.09 3.38 -1.35
N ALA A 367 -10.87 2.73 -0.20
CA ALA A 367 -11.43 3.15 1.08
C ALA A 367 -10.96 4.56 1.49
N ASN A 368 -9.68 4.86 1.29
CA ASN A 368 -9.11 6.16 1.62
C ASN A 368 -9.59 7.28 0.68
N LEU A 369 -9.71 7.02 -0.63
CA LEU A 369 -10.26 7.98 -1.59
C LEU A 369 -11.71 8.36 -1.24
N ILE A 370 -12.53 7.34 -0.96
CA ILE A 370 -13.91 7.54 -0.50
C ILE A 370 -13.92 8.41 0.76
N SER A 371 -13.07 8.09 1.73
CA SER A 371 -13.00 8.83 2.99
C SER A 371 -12.59 10.29 2.79
N LEU A 372 -11.55 10.58 2.01
CA LEU A 372 -11.08 11.94 1.70
C LEU A 372 -12.22 12.82 1.15
N VAL A 373 -12.97 12.29 0.18
CA VAL A 373 -14.07 13.02 -0.45
C VAL A 373 -15.25 13.20 0.50
N CYS A 374 -15.73 12.12 1.13
CA CYS A 374 -16.90 12.17 2.00
C CYS A 374 -16.68 13.04 3.24
N HIS A 375 -15.46 13.13 3.76
CA HIS A 375 -15.12 14.02 4.88
C HIS A 375 -14.88 15.48 4.47
N GLY A 376 -14.96 15.81 3.17
CA GLY A 376 -14.78 17.17 2.69
C GLY A 376 -13.34 17.68 2.86
N VAL A 377 -12.34 16.80 2.81
CA VAL A 377 -10.93 17.21 2.98
C VAL A 377 -10.55 18.27 1.96
N PHE A 378 -10.97 18.09 0.71
CA PHE A 378 -10.71 19.05 -0.38
C PHE A 378 -11.54 20.34 -0.30
N GLU A 379 -12.64 20.36 0.45
CA GLU A 379 -13.37 21.60 0.75
C GLU A 379 -12.63 22.42 1.80
N ARG A 380 -12.03 21.74 2.79
CA ARG A 380 -11.26 22.40 3.85
C ARG A 380 -9.88 22.83 3.38
N PHE A 381 -9.23 22.02 2.55
CA PHE A 381 -7.90 22.24 2.02
C PHE A 381 -7.95 22.27 0.48
N PRO A 382 -8.46 23.35 -0.14
CA PRO A 382 -8.75 23.41 -1.58
C PRO A 382 -7.51 23.40 -2.48
N ALA A 383 -6.32 23.69 -1.94
CA ALA A 383 -5.07 23.58 -2.67
C ALA A 383 -4.42 22.18 -2.54
N LEU A 384 -4.90 21.33 -1.61
CA LEU A 384 -4.28 20.03 -1.34
C LEU A 384 -4.41 19.12 -2.55
N LYS A 385 -3.28 18.52 -2.93
CA LYS A 385 -3.22 17.39 -3.87
C LYS A 385 -2.85 16.13 -3.11
N VAL A 386 -3.42 15.01 -3.54
CA VAL A 386 -3.07 13.68 -3.05
C VAL A 386 -2.56 12.85 -4.23
N VAL A 387 -1.43 12.19 -4.05
CA VAL A 387 -0.88 11.23 -5.03
C VAL A 387 -1.04 9.83 -4.44
N ILE A 388 -1.80 8.99 -5.14
CA ILE A 388 -1.91 7.56 -4.84
C ILE A 388 -0.87 6.85 -5.70
N THR A 389 0.19 6.40 -5.04
CA THR A 389 1.33 5.73 -5.66
C THR A 389 1.15 4.22 -5.57
N GLU A 390 1.51 3.48 -6.62
CA GLU A 390 1.43 2.00 -6.72
C GLU A 390 0.00 1.44 -6.53
N GLY A 391 -1.03 2.29 -6.66
CA GLY A 391 -2.41 1.93 -6.34
C GLY A 391 -3.22 1.31 -7.48
N GLY A 392 -2.65 1.29 -8.69
CA GLY A 392 -3.34 0.91 -9.93
C GLY A 392 -4.50 1.84 -10.31
N LEU A 393 -5.05 1.63 -11.51
CA LEU A 393 -6.08 2.52 -12.10
C LEU A 393 -7.47 1.89 -12.28
N GLY A 394 -7.55 0.56 -12.34
CA GLY A 394 -8.76 -0.14 -12.80
C GLY A 394 -10.02 0.10 -11.93
N TRP A 395 -9.83 0.40 -10.65
CA TRP A 395 -10.91 0.61 -9.69
C TRP A 395 -11.46 2.05 -9.68
N VAL A 396 -10.69 3.02 -10.17
CA VAL A 396 -10.99 4.45 -10.04
C VAL A 396 -12.32 4.84 -10.70
N PRO A 397 -12.67 4.40 -11.92
CA PRO A 397 -13.95 4.72 -12.54
C PRO A 397 -15.14 4.25 -11.70
N ASP A 398 -15.08 3.03 -11.16
CA ASP A 398 -16.16 2.48 -10.33
C ASP A 398 -16.39 3.33 -9.08
N VAL A 399 -15.32 3.67 -8.35
CA VAL A 399 -15.42 4.52 -7.16
C VAL A 399 -16.01 5.89 -7.50
N MET A 400 -15.55 6.55 -8.57
CA MET A 400 -16.08 7.85 -8.98
C MET A 400 -17.57 7.79 -9.30
N TRP A 401 -18.00 6.84 -10.14
CA TRP A 401 -19.41 6.73 -10.54
C TRP A 401 -20.33 6.36 -9.38
N ARG A 402 -19.87 5.47 -8.48
CA ARG A 402 -20.64 5.08 -7.29
C ARG A 402 -20.75 6.21 -6.30
N LEU A 403 -19.67 6.96 -6.03
CA LEU A 403 -19.72 8.12 -5.15
C LEU A 403 -20.64 9.21 -5.71
N ASP A 404 -20.53 9.54 -7.00
CA ASP A 404 -21.41 10.52 -7.64
C ASP A 404 -22.88 10.13 -7.50
N LYS A 405 -23.21 8.87 -7.77
CA LYS A 405 -24.57 8.34 -7.63
C LYS A 405 -25.05 8.43 -6.18
N ASN A 406 -24.23 8.01 -5.23
CA ASN A 406 -24.61 7.97 -3.81
C ASN A 406 -24.77 9.38 -3.24
N VAL A 407 -23.85 10.32 -3.50
CA VAL A 407 -23.94 11.69 -3.01
C VAL A 407 -25.15 12.43 -3.61
N LYS A 408 -25.52 12.16 -4.87
CA LYS A 408 -26.77 12.70 -5.45
C LYS A 408 -28.01 12.25 -4.67
N GLY A 409 -28.03 11.02 -4.17
CA GLY A 409 -29.17 10.46 -3.43
C GLY A 409 -29.13 10.69 -1.92
N LEU A 410 -27.95 10.93 -1.34
CA LEU A 410 -27.68 10.95 0.10
C LEU A 410 -26.99 12.25 0.54
N ARG A 411 -27.18 13.34 -0.21
CA ARG A 411 -26.43 14.60 -0.04
C ARG A 411 -26.48 15.16 1.39
N ASP A 412 -27.60 14.96 2.08
CA ASP A 412 -27.81 15.47 3.44
C ASP A 412 -26.88 14.84 4.49
N GLU A 413 -26.30 13.66 4.22
CA GLU A 413 -25.32 13.02 5.11
C GLU A 413 -23.95 13.73 5.06
N VAL A 414 -23.61 14.31 3.91
CA VAL A 414 -22.32 14.97 3.63
C VAL A 414 -22.52 16.38 3.05
N PRO A 415 -23.21 17.29 3.77
CA PRO A 415 -23.68 18.56 3.22
C PRO A 415 -22.55 19.53 2.81
N TRP A 416 -21.33 19.30 3.30
CA TRP A 416 -20.14 20.04 2.87
C TRP A 416 -19.61 19.63 1.49
N VAL A 417 -19.98 18.47 0.96
CA VAL A 417 -19.61 18.05 -0.40
C VAL A 417 -20.50 18.79 -1.40
N ARG A 418 -19.96 19.86 -1.99
CA ARG A 418 -20.70 20.82 -2.81
C ARG A 418 -20.72 20.49 -4.30
N ARG A 419 -19.68 19.80 -4.78
CA ARG A 419 -19.49 19.36 -6.17
C ARG A 419 -19.75 17.86 -6.29
N LEU A 420 -19.76 17.33 -7.52
CA LEU A 420 -19.74 15.88 -7.67
C LEU A 420 -18.43 15.31 -7.10
N PRO A 421 -18.48 14.21 -6.34
CA PRO A 421 -17.30 13.48 -5.87
C PRO A 421 -16.20 13.30 -6.93
N SER A 422 -16.58 12.89 -8.15
CA SER A 422 -15.66 12.73 -9.27
C SER A 422 -14.89 14.00 -9.62
N GLU A 423 -15.51 15.18 -9.48
CA GLU A 423 -14.83 16.45 -9.71
C GLU A 423 -13.71 16.70 -8.70
N TYR A 424 -13.92 16.35 -7.41
CA TYR A 424 -12.85 16.43 -6.42
C TYR A 424 -11.72 15.44 -6.74
N VAL A 425 -12.06 14.21 -7.14
CA VAL A 425 -11.05 13.21 -7.52
C VAL A 425 -10.20 13.72 -8.68
N LEU A 426 -10.82 14.20 -9.75
CA LEU A 426 -10.11 14.66 -10.95
C LEU A 426 -9.27 15.92 -10.68
N ASP A 427 -9.75 16.82 -9.83
CA ASP A 427 -9.02 18.05 -9.54
C ASP A 427 -7.91 17.86 -8.51
N HIS A 428 -8.09 16.99 -7.51
CA HIS A 428 -7.19 16.91 -6.36
C HIS A 428 -6.34 15.65 -6.29
N VAL A 429 -6.72 14.58 -6.99
CA VAL A 429 -6.05 13.28 -6.87
C VAL A 429 -5.25 12.97 -8.13
N ARG A 430 -4.05 12.45 -7.92
CA ARG A 430 -3.16 11.91 -8.94
C ARG A 430 -2.88 10.46 -8.66
N PHE A 431 -2.58 9.71 -9.71
CA PHE A 431 -2.24 8.30 -9.65
C PHE A 431 -0.91 8.11 -10.35
N THR A 432 -0.04 7.26 -9.84
CA THR A 432 1.15 6.86 -10.58
C THR A 432 0.83 5.73 -11.57
N SER A 433 1.65 5.58 -12.61
CA SER A 433 1.36 4.66 -13.71
C SER A 433 1.64 3.21 -13.37
N GLN A 434 2.70 2.97 -12.60
CA GLN A 434 3.05 1.64 -12.13
C GLN A 434 2.15 1.26 -10.93
N PRO A 435 1.65 0.01 -10.88
CA PRO A 435 1.70 -0.98 -11.96
C PRO A 435 0.68 -0.66 -13.07
N LEU A 436 1.14 -0.57 -14.32
CA LEU A 436 0.26 -0.23 -15.45
C LEU A 436 -0.68 -1.41 -15.77
N PRO A 437 -2.01 -1.18 -15.91
CA PRO A 437 -2.92 -2.27 -16.25
C PRO A 437 -2.61 -2.92 -17.60
N GLU A 438 -2.56 -4.26 -17.62
CA GLU A 438 -2.23 -5.07 -18.81
C GLU A 438 -3.45 -5.86 -19.37
N PRO A 439 -4.49 -5.20 -19.91
CA PRO A 439 -5.60 -5.93 -20.51
C PRO A 439 -5.17 -6.61 -21.81
N ARG A 440 -5.78 -7.76 -22.11
CA ARG A 440 -5.57 -8.51 -23.38
C ARG A 440 -5.63 -7.64 -24.64
N ARG A 441 -6.49 -6.61 -24.64
CA ARG A 441 -6.59 -5.63 -25.73
C ARG A 441 -6.15 -4.27 -25.23
N ARG A 442 -5.14 -3.70 -25.87
CA ARG A 442 -4.63 -2.36 -25.58
C ARG A 442 -5.69 -1.25 -25.64
N ALA A 443 -6.72 -1.41 -26.48
CA ALA A 443 -7.85 -0.49 -26.52
C ALA A 443 -8.61 -0.39 -25.18
N HIS A 444 -8.60 -1.43 -24.34
CA HIS A 444 -9.21 -1.36 -23.00
C HIS A 444 -8.37 -0.49 -22.04
N LEU A 445 -7.04 -0.53 -22.14
CA LEU A 445 -6.18 0.38 -21.40
C LEU A 445 -6.47 1.82 -21.83
N HIS A 446 -6.64 2.07 -23.13
CA HIS A 446 -6.94 3.40 -23.64
C HIS A 446 -8.30 3.90 -23.17
N ALA A 447 -9.32 3.04 -23.16
CA ALA A 447 -10.63 3.36 -22.59
C ALA A 447 -10.52 3.64 -21.07
N LEU A 448 -9.71 2.88 -20.34
CA LEU A 448 -9.45 3.13 -18.92
C LEU A 448 -8.79 4.49 -18.71
N CYS A 449 -7.75 4.82 -19.48
CA CYS A 449 -7.11 6.13 -19.45
C CYS A 449 -8.09 7.28 -19.67
N ASP A 450 -9.03 7.13 -20.60
CA ASP A 450 -10.09 8.12 -20.85
C ASP A 450 -11.05 8.24 -19.65
N MET A 451 -11.55 7.11 -19.12
CA MET A 451 -12.46 7.08 -17.97
C MET A 451 -11.88 7.72 -16.71
N VAL A 452 -10.57 7.57 -16.46
CA VAL A 452 -9.88 8.17 -15.31
C VAL A 452 -9.27 9.54 -15.60
N ARG A 453 -9.45 10.06 -16.83
CA ARG A 453 -8.84 11.31 -17.29
C ARG A 453 -7.33 11.36 -17.06
N ALA A 454 -6.65 10.30 -17.50
CA ALA A 454 -5.20 10.15 -17.37
C ALA A 454 -4.41 11.30 -18.02
N ASP A 455 -5.02 12.03 -18.97
CA ASP A 455 -4.51 13.29 -19.49
C ASP A 455 -4.24 14.34 -18.39
N ARG A 456 -4.92 14.26 -17.26
CA ARG A 456 -4.80 15.20 -16.13
C ARG A 456 -4.40 14.53 -14.81
N THR A 457 -4.67 13.24 -14.64
CA THR A 457 -4.55 12.56 -13.35
C THR A 457 -3.35 11.61 -13.24
N LEU A 458 -2.81 11.14 -14.36
CA LEU A 458 -1.78 10.09 -14.36
C LEU A 458 -0.37 10.67 -14.38
N LEU A 459 0.45 10.27 -13.43
CA LEU A 459 1.88 10.57 -13.36
C LEU A 459 2.66 9.35 -13.83
N PHE A 460 3.71 9.54 -14.62
CA PHE A 460 4.63 8.45 -14.89
C PHE A 460 5.35 8.04 -13.60
N SER A 461 5.42 6.74 -13.36
CA SER A 461 6.30 6.12 -12.38
C SER A 461 6.89 4.84 -12.95
N SER A 462 8.11 4.52 -12.51
CA SER A 462 8.73 3.24 -12.82
C SER A 462 8.72 2.25 -11.67
N ASP A 463 8.61 2.73 -10.42
CA ASP A 463 8.74 1.91 -9.21
C ASP A 463 10.12 1.22 -9.13
N TYR A 464 11.18 1.95 -9.50
CA TYR A 464 12.54 1.43 -9.39
C TYR A 464 12.93 1.27 -7.91
N PRO A 465 13.50 0.15 -7.46
CA PRO A 465 13.97 -1.01 -8.23
C PRO A 465 13.10 -2.27 -8.04
N HIS A 466 11.79 -2.14 -7.85
CA HIS A 466 10.91 -3.28 -7.61
C HIS A 466 10.82 -4.24 -8.80
N TRP A 467 10.48 -5.49 -8.50
CA TRP A 467 10.43 -6.61 -9.47
C TRP A 467 9.43 -6.38 -10.61
N ASP A 468 8.34 -5.67 -10.34
CA ASP A 468 7.27 -5.27 -11.26
C ASP A 468 7.44 -3.84 -11.77
N PHE A 469 8.69 -3.37 -11.81
CA PHE A 469 9.11 -2.13 -12.43
C PHE A 469 8.53 -1.94 -13.83
N ASP A 470 8.02 -0.73 -14.09
CA ASP A 470 7.55 -0.31 -15.39
C ASP A 470 8.63 0.47 -16.15
N SER A 471 9.20 -0.17 -17.18
CA SER A 471 10.16 0.51 -18.07
C SER A 471 9.51 1.74 -18.72
N PRO A 472 10.13 2.94 -18.65
CA PRO A 472 9.58 4.14 -19.30
C PRO A 472 9.29 3.94 -20.79
N ARG A 473 10.13 3.16 -21.47
CA ARG A 473 9.96 2.83 -22.89
C ARG A 473 8.69 2.01 -23.12
N HIS A 474 8.42 1.00 -22.29
CA HIS A 474 7.24 0.16 -22.44
C HIS A 474 5.98 0.90 -22.01
N ALA A 475 5.95 1.38 -20.77
CA ALA A 475 4.76 2.00 -20.16
C ALA A 475 4.27 3.21 -20.96
N LEU A 476 5.16 4.17 -21.28
CA LEU A 476 4.76 5.37 -22.03
C LEU A 476 4.33 5.05 -23.46
N THR A 477 4.97 4.06 -24.10
CA THR A 477 4.56 3.64 -25.44
C THR A 477 3.31 2.78 -25.44
N SER A 478 2.82 2.28 -24.30
CA SER A 478 1.53 1.60 -24.12
C SER A 478 0.34 2.59 -24.03
N LEU A 479 0.58 3.81 -23.53
CA LEU A 479 -0.43 4.85 -23.41
C LEU A 479 -0.88 5.44 -24.78
N PRO A 480 -2.09 6.04 -24.86
CA PRO A 480 -2.52 6.83 -26.02
C PRO A 480 -1.54 7.97 -26.31
N ALA A 481 -1.20 8.18 -27.59
CA ALA A 481 -0.21 9.18 -27.98
C ALA A 481 -0.54 10.60 -27.49
N ALA A 482 -1.83 10.97 -27.52
CA ALA A 482 -2.30 12.30 -27.15
C ALA A 482 -2.04 12.69 -25.69
N ILE A 483 -1.86 11.72 -24.78
CA ILE A 483 -1.65 11.98 -23.35
C ILE A 483 -0.21 11.77 -22.90
N ARG A 484 0.68 11.22 -23.76
CA ARG A 484 2.03 10.81 -23.34
C ARG A 484 2.84 11.95 -22.75
N GLN A 485 2.78 13.13 -23.35
CA GLN A 485 3.51 14.29 -22.84
C GLN A 485 3.02 14.71 -21.46
N ARG A 486 1.70 14.76 -21.28
CA ARG A 486 1.06 15.05 -19.99
C ARG A 486 1.52 14.08 -18.90
N VAL A 487 1.48 12.79 -19.17
CA VAL A 487 1.84 11.74 -18.20
C VAL A 487 3.34 11.74 -17.90
N ARG A 488 4.16 11.97 -18.92
CA ARG A 488 5.62 11.99 -18.84
C ARG A 488 6.18 13.18 -18.04
N VAL A 489 5.52 14.35 -18.12
CA VAL A 489 6.05 15.60 -17.55
C VAL A 489 4.96 16.49 -16.97
N ASP A 490 4.01 16.94 -17.77
CA ASP A 490 3.19 18.12 -17.42
C ASP A 490 2.38 17.90 -16.13
N ASN A 491 1.81 16.69 -15.94
CA ASN A 491 1.05 16.36 -14.75
C ASN A 491 1.94 16.38 -13.48
N ALA A 492 3.20 15.97 -13.58
CA ALA A 492 4.14 16.01 -12.46
C ALA A 492 4.51 17.46 -12.10
N VAL A 493 4.80 18.29 -13.10
CA VAL A 493 5.08 19.72 -12.92
C VAL A 493 3.90 20.45 -12.26
N GLU A 494 2.68 20.15 -12.68
CA GLU A 494 1.47 20.70 -12.06
C GLU A 494 1.24 20.23 -10.61
N THR A 495 1.72 19.04 -10.28
CA THR A 495 1.49 18.40 -8.97
C THR A 495 2.51 18.84 -7.93
N PHE A 496 3.79 18.84 -8.30
CA PHE A 496 4.92 19.17 -7.41
C PHE A 496 5.35 20.65 -7.51
N GLY A 497 4.82 21.38 -8.49
CA GLY A 497 5.02 22.81 -8.67
C GLY A 497 6.49 23.18 -8.88
N THR A 498 6.90 24.33 -8.33
CA THR A 498 8.25 24.88 -8.51
C THR A 498 9.34 24.10 -7.76
N ARG A 499 8.98 23.12 -6.92
CA ARG A 499 9.96 22.32 -6.18
C ARG A 499 10.50 21.13 -6.98
N LEU A 500 9.84 20.78 -8.09
CA LEU A 500 10.32 19.78 -9.04
C LEU A 500 11.48 20.33 -9.87
#